data_AF-G4FAE4-F1
#
_entry.id   AF-G4FAE4-F1
#
_cell.length_a   1.000
_cell.length_b   1.000
_cell.length_c   1.000
_cell.angle_alpha   90.00
_cell.angle_beta   90.00
_cell.angle_gamma   90.00
#
_symmetry.space_group_name_H-M   'P 1'
#
loop_
_entity.id
_entity.type
_entity.pdbx_description
1 polymer ?
#
loop_
_entity_poly.entity_id
_entity_poly.type
_entity_poly.pdbx_seq_one_letter_code
_entity_poly.pdbx_strand_id
1 'polypeptide(L)'
;MSQRGFTLIELLITLLIATIIAVMTVPAFSDFLTRQQLSADVNEMVSVLSFARSEAIKQRQNVTVEFLPPGECGGLEGMVEDNDSLRWCYWVKSEEETMRVGRTANITMPDQTFSLTFLNLGDANIDKCSSPCHITLSPQRQLEEEASITLAINITGSIRRKDLEL
;
A
#
# COMPACT_ATOMS: atom_id res chain seq x y z
N MET A 1 42.80 43.02 8.20
CA MET A 1 41.96 41.95 7.64
C MET A 1 40.66 42.58 7.19
N SER A 2 40.39 42.66 5.88
CA SER A 2 39.13 43.24 5.38
C SER A 2 38.04 42.18 5.37
N GLN A 3 37.06 42.30 6.27
CA GLN A 3 35.81 41.55 6.17
C GLN A 3 35.06 42.01 4.90
N ARG A 4 34.90 41.13 3.93
CA ARG A 4 34.01 41.34 2.78
C ARG A 4 32.58 41.05 3.23
N GLY A 5 31.75 42.08 3.35
CA GLY A 5 30.32 41.96 3.59
C GLY A 5 29.55 41.74 2.29
N PHE A 6 28.41 41.05 2.36
CA PHE A 6 27.47 40.93 1.24
C PHE A 6 26.84 42.29 0.94
N THR A 7 26.73 42.63 -0.35
CA THR A 7 25.97 43.82 -0.77
C THR A 7 24.47 43.52 -0.74
N LEU A 8 23.64 44.56 -0.55
CA LEU A 8 22.18 44.41 -0.55
C LEU A 8 21.67 43.79 -1.85
N ILE A 9 22.26 44.17 -2.98
CA ILE A 9 21.90 43.64 -4.29
C ILE A 9 22.26 42.16 -4.45
N GLU A 10 23.37 41.70 -3.87
CA GLU A 10 23.77 40.30 -3.91
C GLU A 10 22.80 39.42 -3.11
N LEU A 11 22.33 39.90 -1.95
CA LEU A 11 21.30 39.23 -1.17
C LEU A 11 19.96 39.17 -1.92
N LEU A 12 19.57 40.23 -2.62
CA LEU A 12 18.34 40.22 -3.41
C LEU A 12 18.41 39.24 -4.58
N ILE A 13 19.55 39.15 -5.26
CA ILE A 13 19.76 38.20 -6.36
C ILE A 13 19.78 36.76 -5.84
N THR A 14 20.43 36.49 -4.69
CA THR A 14 20.45 35.14 -4.11
C THR A 14 19.06 34.69 -3.67
N LEU A 15 18.26 35.56 -3.06
CA LEU A 15 16.87 35.28 -2.72
C LEU A 15 16.00 35.07 -3.96
N LEU A 16 16.20 35.87 -5.01
CA LEU A 16 15.49 35.70 -6.28
C LEU A 16 15.75 34.31 -6.87
N ILE A 17 17.02 33.88 -6.92
CA ILE A 17 17.38 32.55 -7.43
C ILE A 17 16.83 31.44 -6.53
N ALA A 18 16.97 31.59 -5.20
CA ALA A 18 16.48 30.60 -4.24
C ALA A 18 14.96 30.37 -4.33
N THR A 19 14.18 31.43 -4.54
CA THR A 19 12.72 31.32 -4.69
C THR A 19 12.32 30.60 -5.98
N ILE A 20 12.99 30.86 -7.10
CA ILE A 20 12.76 30.16 -8.37
C ILE A 20 13.00 28.65 -8.21
N ILE A 21 14.12 28.27 -7.59
CA ILE A 21 14.46 26.88 -7.34
C ILE A 21 13.44 26.22 -6.40
N ALA A 22 13.05 26.91 -5.32
CA ALA A 22 12.09 26.39 -4.35
C ALA A 22 10.75 26.05 -5.00
N VAL A 23 10.21 26.94 -5.87
CA VAL A 23 8.94 26.72 -6.56
C VAL A 23 8.98 25.48 -7.47
N MET A 24 10.09 25.24 -8.16
CA MET A 24 10.25 24.06 -9.03
C MET A 24 10.42 22.75 -8.24
N THR A 25 10.96 22.81 -7.02
CA THR A 25 11.29 21.62 -6.23
C THR A 25 10.10 21.05 -5.45
N VAL A 26 9.16 21.90 -5.02
CA VAL A 26 7.94 21.50 -4.28
C VAL A 26 7.15 20.36 -4.95
N PRO A 27 6.83 20.39 -6.26
CA PRO A 27 6.07 19.30 -6.89
C PRO A 27 6.81 17.95 -6.84
N ALA A 28 8.13 17.94 -7.01
CA ALA A 28 8.93 16.71 -6.99
C ALA A 28 8.94 16.03 -5.61
N PHE A 29 8.93 16.81 -4.52
CA PHE A 29 8.77 16.24 -3.17
C PHE A 29 7.39 15.60 -2.99
N SER A 30 6.33 16.19 -3.52
CA SER A 30 4.98 15.62 -3.41
C SER A 30 4.86 14.26 -4.10
N ASP A 31 5.48 14.08 -5.26
CA ASP A 31 5.52 12.79 -5.95
C ASP A 31 6.31 11.76 -5.10
N PHE A 32 7.51 12.12 -4.65
CA PHE A 32 8.31 11.23 -3.81
C PHE A 32 7.54 10.73 -2.56
N LEU A 33 6.83 11.62 -1.86
CA LEU A 33 5.99 11.22 -0.72
C LEU A 33 4.88 10.24 -1.14
N THR A 34 4.24 10.47 -2.28
CA THR A 34 3.17 9.59 -2.80
C THR A 34 3.69 8.18 -3.09
N ARG A 35 4.88 8.04 -3.70
CA ARG A 35 5.52 6.75 -3.95
C ARG A 35 5.94 6.02 -2.68
N GLN A 36 6.45 6.76 -1.68
CA GLN A 36 6.78 6.19 -0.37
C GLN A 36 5.53 5.65 0.33
N GLN A 37 4.43 6.38 0.26
CA GLN A 37 3.15 5.96 0.84
C GLN A 37 2.63 4.69 0.16
N LEU A 38 2.58 4.66 -1.17
CA LEU A 38 2.17 3.46 -1.91
C LEU A 38 3.07 2.25 -1.61
N SER A 39 4.39 2.46 -1.51
CA SER A 39 5.33 1.40 -1.15
C SER A 39 5.08 0.86 0.27
N ALA A 40 4.73 1.74 1.21
CA ALA A 40 4.38 1.35 2.58
C ALA A 40 3.10 0.51 2.59
N ASP A 41 2.07 0.91 1.83
CA ASP A 41 0.80 0.19 1.73
C ASP A 41 0.97 -1.22 1.13
N VAL A 42 1.79 -1.33 0.08
CA VAL A 42 2.16 -2.62 -0.52
C VAL A 42 2.91 -3.50 0.48
N ASN A 43 3.86 -2.92 1.23
CA ASN A 43 4.60 -3.66 2.24
C ASN A 43 3.69 -4.13 3.38
N GLU A 44 2.68 -3.34 3.77
CA GLU A 44 1.67 -3.77 4.73
C GLU A 44 0.90 -4.99 4.21
N MET A 45 0.41 -4.96 2.96
CA MET A 45 -0.27 -6.11 2.38
C MET A 45 0.59 -7.38 2.38
N VAL A 46 1.84 -7.26 1.90
CA VAL A 46 2.77 -8.40 1.89
C VAL A 46 3.01 -8.92 3.30
N SER A 47 3.13 -8.02 4.28
CA SER A 47 3.29 -8.37 5.70
C SER A 47 2.07 -9.13 6.23
N VAL A 48 0.85 -8.69 5.94
CA VAL A 48 -0.40 -9.34 6.36
C VAL A 48 -0.55 -10.72 5.75
N LEU A 49 -0.29 -10.86 4.44
CA LEU A 49 -0.34 -12.14 3.76
C LEU A 49 0.73 -13.10 4.28
N SER A 50 1.95 -12.61 4.53
CA SER A 50 3.03 -13.41 5.11
C SER A 50 2.73 -13.82 6.54
N PHE A 51 2.09 -12.96 7.32
CA PHE A 51 1.60 -13.25 8.66
C PHE A 51 0.53 -14.35 8.61
N ALA A 52 -0.49 -14.21 7.78
CA ALA A 52 -1.55 -15.21 7.63
C ALA A 52 -1.00 -16.59 7.22
N ARG A 53 -0.06 -16.62 6.25
CA ARG A 53 0.63 -17.84 5.85
C ARG A 53 1.43 -18.47 6.99
N SER A 54 2.16 -17.66 7.75
CA SER A 54 2.99 -18.13 8.86
C SER A 54 2.13 -18.68 9.99
N GLU A 55 1.00 -18.02 10.30
CA GLU A 55 0.04 -18.50 11.29
C GLU A 55 -0.66 -19.79 10.83
N ALA A 56 -1.00 -19.93 9.54
CA ALA A 56 -1.57 -21.17 9.00
C ALA A 56 -0.63 -22.38 9.20
N ILE A 57 0.66 -22.20 8.90
CA ILE A 57 1.68 -23.24 9.07
C ILE A 57 1.91 -23.53 10.55
N LYS A 58 2.04 -22.48 11.37
CA LYS A 58 2.34 -22.58 12.80
C LYS A 58 1.21 -23.25 13.59
N GLN A 59 -0.03 -22.87 13.31
CA GLN A 59 -1.21 -23.42 13.97
C GLN A 59 -1.71 -24.72 13.31
N ARG A 60 -1.16 -25.09 12.14
CA ARG A 60 -1.59 -26.20 11.29
C ARG A 60 -3.08 -26.14 10.93
N GLN A 61 -3.59 -24.92 10.82
CA GLN A 61 -4.99 -24.61 10.52
C GLN A 61 -5.05 -23.72 9.29
N ASN A 62 -6.23 -23.64 8.68
CA ASN A 62 -6.45 -22.77 7.52
C ASN A 62 -6.70 -21.35 8.00
N VAL A 63 -5.95 -20.39 7.47
CA VAL A 63 -6.11 -18.97 7.79
C VAL A 63 -6.63 -18.25 6.56
N THR A 64 -7.77 -17.59 6.70
CA THR A 64 -8.40 -16.84 5.60
C THR A 64 -8.19 -15.35 5.80
N VAL A 65 -7.70 -14.70 4.76
CA VAL A 65 -7.62 -13.25 4.65
C VAL A 65 -8.74 -12.77 3.73
N GLU A 66 -9.62 -11.95 4.25
CA GLU A 66 -10.75 -11.38 3.53
C GLU A 66 -10.49 -9.89 3.31
N PHE A 67 -10.54 -9.45 2.05
CA PHE A 67 -10.38 -8.05 1.66
C PHE A 67 -11.72 -7.49 1.20
N LEU A 68 -12.14 -6.36 1.77
CA LEU A 68 -13.39 -5.69 1.44
C LEU A 68 -13.14 -4.28 0.88
N PRO A 69 -13.94 -3.84 -0.11
CA PRO A 69 -13.86 -2.52 -0.68
C PRO A 69 -14.29 -1.43 0.31
N PRO A 70 -13.89 -0.17 0.05
CA PRO A 70 -14.32 0.97 0.85
C PRO A 70 -15.86 1.05 0.89
N GLY A 71 -16.43 1.07 2.10
CA GLY A 71 -17.89 1.14 2.32
C GLY A 71 -18.54 -0.18 2.73
N GLU A 72 -17.92 -1.33 2.43
CA GLU A 72 -18.33 -2.64 2.96
C GLU A 72 -17.50 -3.09 4.17
N CYS A 73 -16.58 -2.23 4.62
CA CYS A 73 -15.88 -2.43 5.87
C CYS A 73 -16.89 -2.38 7.02
N GLY A 74 -17.46 -3.52 7.39
CA GLY A 74 -18.43 -3.65 8.48
C GLY A 74 -17.89 -2.92 9.70
N GLY A 75 -18.70 -1.99 10.23
CA GLY A 75 -18.32 -1.05 11.27
C GLY A 75 -17.52 -1.73 12.36
N LEU A 76 -16.20 -1.58 12.30
CA LEU A 76 -15.28 -2.11 13.27
C LEU A 76 -15.56 -1.35 14.57
N GLU A 77 -16.31 -1.97 15.48
CA GLU A 77 -16.36 -1.53 16.87
C GLU A 77 -14.92 -1.48 17.40
N GLY A 78 -14.32 -0.29 17.40
CA GLY A 78 -13.03 -0.02 18.01
C GLY A 78 -11.90 0.53 17.12
N MET A 79 -12.13 0.88 15.85
CA MET A 79 -11.09 1.57 15.07
C MET A 79 -11.61 2.82 14.35
N VAL A 80 -11.21 3.96 14.91
CA VAL A 80 -11.15 5.34 14.37
C VAL A 80 -11.97 5.57 13.10
N GLU A 81 -12.98 6.43 13.22
CA GLU A 81 -13.60 7.16 12.10
C GLU A 81 -12.53 8.00 11.38
N ASP A 82 -11.67 7.34 10.60
CA ASP A 82 -10.78 8.00 9.67
C ASP A 82 -11.62 8.41 8.46
N ASN A 83 -11.60 9.70 8.14
CA ASN A 83 -12.30 10.35 7.03
C ASN A 83 -11.85 9.84 5.64
N ASP A 84 -10.86 8.94 5.61
CA ASP A 84 -10.35 8.31 4.39
C ASP A 84 -11.23 7.11 4.00
N SER A 85 -12.41 7.45 3.48
CA SER A 85 -13.46 6.54 3.03
C SER A 85 -13.09 5.74 1.77
N LEU A 86 -11.85 5.82 1.30
CA LEU A 86 -11.39 5.18 0.05
C LEU A 86 -10.37 4.05 0.29
N ARG A 87 -10.11 3.69 1.54
CA ARG A 87 -9.22 2.57 1.90
C ARG A 87 -9.98 1.26 1.96
N TRP A 88 -9.35 0.20 1.46
CA TRP A 88 -9.85 -1.16 1.64
C TRP A 88 -9.59 -1.64 3.05
N CYS A 89 -10.34 -2.63 3.51
CA CYS A 89 -10.13 -3.23 4.82
C CYS A 89 -9.84 -4.72 4.67
N TYR A 90 -9.09 -5.27 5.62
CA TYR A 90 -8.80 -6.69 5.66
C TYR A 90 -9.07 -7.30 7.02
N TRP A 91 -9.48 -8.57 7.01
CA TRP A 91 -9.63 -9.42 8.19
C TRP A 91 -8.84 -10.69 7.98
N VAL A 92 -8.02 -11.03 8.96
CA VAL A 92 -7.33 -12.31 9.04
C VAL A 92 -8.08 -13.16 10.07
N LYS A 93 -8.67 -14.27 9.63
CA LYS A 93 -9.47 -15.18 10.45
C LYS A 93 -8.85 -16.58 10.47
N SER A 94 -8.85 -17.24 11.61
CA SER A 94 -8.55 -18.68 11.77
C SER A 94 -9.74 -19.34 12.44
N GLU A 95 -10.35 -20.35 11.83
CA GLU A 95 -11.51 -21.07 12.40
C GLU A 95 -12.59 -20.16 13.04
N GLU A 96 -12.97 -19.08 12.34
CA GLU A 96 -13.93 -18.04 12.78
C GLU A 96 -13.42 -17.02 13.82
N GLU A 97 -12.24 -17.20 14.39
CA GLU A 97 -11.60 -16.21 15.27
C GLU A 97 -10.83 -15.17 14.45
N THR A 98 -11.13 -13.87 14.66
CA THR A 98 -10.38 -12.77 14.05
C THR A 98 -9.03 -12.58 14.74
N MET A 99 -7.94 -12.86 14.03
CA MET A 99 -6.59 -12.69 14.55
C MET A 99 -6.05 -11.27 14.35
N ARG A 100 -6.36 -10.67 13.20
CA ARG A 100 -5.87 -9.33 12.84
C ARG A 100 -6.84 -8.63 11.92
N VAL A 101 -7.03 -7.34 12.15
CA VAL A 101 -7.82 -6.46 11.28
C VAL A 101 -7.01 -5.21 10.97
N GLY A 102 -7.24 -4.62 9.81
CA GLY A 102 -6.58 -3.38 9.42
C GLY A 102 -7.16 -2.78 8.16
N ARG A 103 -6.56 -1.67 7.74
CA ARG A 103 -6.89 -0.98 6.49
C ARG A 103 -5.69 -1.06 5.55
N THR A 104 -5.94 -0.94 4.26
CA THR A 104 -4.91 -0.94 3.22
C THR A 104 -5.27 0.07 2.14
N ALA A 105 -4.32 0.34 1.23
CA ALA A 105 -4.54 1.25 0.11
C ALA A 105 -5.72 0.84 -0.78
N ASN A 106 -6.09 1.74 -1.67
CA ASN A 106 -7.11 1.44 -2.67
C ASN A 106 -6.62 0.34 -3.62
N ILE A 107 -7.33 -0.79 -3.62
CA ILE A 107 -7.11 -1.88 -4.57
C ILE A 107 -7.98 -1.59 -5.79
N THR A 108 -7.35 -1.48 -6.96
CA THR A 108 -8.06 -1.23 -8.22
C THR A 108 -8.51 -2.54 -8.86
N MET A 109 -7.76 -3.62 -8.62
CA MET A 109 -8.06 -4.96 -9.13
C MET A 109 -7.64 -6.01 -8.10
N PRO A 110 -8.53 -6.96 -7.73
CA PRO A 110 -9.95 -7.00 -8.08
C PRO A 110 -10.73 -5.82 -7.49
N ASP A 111 -11.81 -5.41 -8.13
CA ASP A 111 -12.70 -4.29 -7.73
C ASP A 111 -13.80 -4.71 -6.74
N GLN A 112 -13.81 -5.97 -6.36
CA GLN A 112 -14.81 -6.60 -5.49
C GLN A 112 -14.14 -7.31 -4.30
N THR A 113 -14.94 -7.63 -3.28
CA THR A 113 -14.54 -8.44 -2.14
C THR A 113 -13.95 -9.79 -2.58
N PHE A 114 -12.79 -10.13 -2.03
CA PHE A 114 -12.11 -11.41 -2.30
C PHE A 114 -11.49 -11.98 -1.04
N SER A 115 -11.46 -13.32 -0.97
CA SER A 115 -10.86 -14.07 0.12
C SER A 115 -9.69 -14.91 -0.39
N LEU A 116 -8.62 -14.96 0.42
CA LEU A 116 -7.46 -15.78 0.18
C LEU A 116 -7.21 -16.64 1.41
N THR A 117 -7.25 -17.95 1.24
CA THR A 117 -7.05 -18.91 2.32
C THR A 117 -5.69 -19.57 2.21
N PHE A 118 -4.85 -19.38 3.21
CA PHE A 118 -3.61 -20.14 3.35
C PHE A 118 -3.90 -21.46 4.04
N LEU A 119 -3.49 -22.55 3.40
CA LEU A 119 -3.56 -23.89 3.93
C LEU A 119 -2.45 -24.14 4.94
N ASN A 120 -2.62 -25.17 5.76
CA ASN A 120 -1.66 -25.61 6.78
C ASN A 120 -0.26 -26.03 6.24
N LEU A 121 -0.12 -26.24 4.93
CA LEU A 121 1.15 -26.50 4.25
C LEU A 121 1.79 -25.25 3.63
N GLY A 122 1.13 -24.08 3.75
CA GLY A 122 1.61 -22.81 3.23
C GLY A 122 1.25 -22.53 1.77
N ASP A 123 0.52 -23.43 1.11
CA ASP A 123 -0.15 -23.18 -0.17
C ASP A 123 -1.32 -22.20 0.02
N ALA A 124 -1.63 -21.43 -1.02
CA ALA A 124 -2.72 -20.47 -1.03
C ALA A 124 -3.84 -20.97 -1.93
N ASN A 125 -5.03 -21.18 -1.36
CA ASN A 125 -6.27 -21.28 -2.10
C ASN A 125 -6.84 -19.87 -2.30
N ILE A 126 -7.02 -19.47 -3.55
CA ILE A 126 -7.44 -18.11 -3.91
C ILE A 126 -8.83 -18.23 -4.53
N ASP A 127 -9.86 -17.87 -3.77
CA ASP A 127 -11.22 -17.94 -4.29
C ASP A 127 -11.40 -16.88 -5.38
N LYS A 128 -11.93 -17.29 -6.54
CA LYS A 128 -12.28 -16.43 -7.69
C LYS A 128 -11.12 -15.76 -8.44
N CYS A 129 -9.86 -16.15 -8.20
CA CYS A 129 -8.71 -15.61 -8.94
C CYS A 129 -7.96 -16.72 -9.70
N SER A 130 -7.80 -16.56 -11.02
CA SER A 130 -7.00 -17.49 -11.83
C SER A 130 -5.52 -17.34 -11.47
N SER A 131 -4.80 -18.43 -11.24
CA SER A 131 -3.41 -18.37 -10.79
C SER A 131 -2.45 -18.01 -11.94
N PRO A 132 -1.54 -17.02 -11.77
CA PRO A 132 -1.29 -16.18 -10.59
C PRO A 132 -2.34 -15.08 -10.39
N CYS A 133 -2.75 -14.86 -9.14
CA CYS A 133 -3.65 -13.77 -8.82
C CYS A 133 -2.93 -12.43 -8.85
N HIS A 134 -3.39 -11.52 -9.71
CA HIS A 134 -2.84 -10.18 -9.83
C HIS A 134 -3.67 -9.20 -8.99
N ILE A 135 -3.04 -8.59 -7.99
CA ILE A 135 -3.62 -7.53 -7.18
C ILE A 135 -2.95 -6.23 -7.58
N THR A 136 -3.71 -5.27 -8.10
CA THR A 136 -3.15 -3.98 -8.54
C THR A 136 -3.54 -2.90 -7.54
N LEU A 137 -2.54 -2.22 -6.99
CA LEU A 137 -2.70 -1.06 -6.12
C LEU A 137 -2.37 0.20 -6.92
N SER A 138 -3.26 1.19 -6.89
CA SER A 138 -3.02 2.50 -7.50
C SER A 138 -2.95 3.59 -6.43
N PRO A 139 -2.06 4.59 -6.57
CA PRO A 139 -2.02 5.72 -5.66
C PRO A 139 -3.32 6.54 -5.74
N GLN A 140 -3.75 7.07 -4.59
CA GLN A 140 -4.97 7.88 -4.42
C GLN A 140 -4.99 9.20 -5.22
N ARG A 141 -3.82 9.76 -5.55
CA ARG A 141 -3.73 10.98 -6.38
C ARG A 141 -3.56 10.63 -7.85
N GLN A 142 -4.63 10.88 -8.59
CA GLN A 142 -4.89 10.58 -10.00
C GLN A 142 -3.97 11.26 -11.03
N LEU A 143 -2.87 11.91 -10.62
CA LEU A 143 -1.95 12.58 -11.55
C LEU A 143 -0.87 11.67 -12.15
N GLU A 144 -0.76 10.42 -11.68
CA GLU A 144 0.26 9.48 -12.14
C GLU A 144 -0.33 8.08 -12.33
N GLU A 145 -0.95 7.85 -13.50
CA GLU A 145 -1.39 6.50 -13.94
C GLU A 145 -0.23 5.49 -14.05
N GLU A 146 1.03 5.95 -14.04
CA GLU A 146 2.24 5.13 -14.18
C GLU A 146 2.74 4.50 -12.87
N ALA A 147 2.24 4.91 -11.71
CA ALA A 147 2.76 4.45 -10.41
C ALA A 147 1.94 3.30 -9.79
N SER A 148 1.18 2.52 -10.56
CA SER A 148 0.47 1.35 -9.99
C SER A 148 1.45 0.20 -9.69
N ILE A 149 1.27 -0.49 -8.56
CA ILE A 149 2.08 -1.65 -8.21
C ILE A 149 1.21 -2.89 -8.30
N THR A 150 1.63 -3.87 -9.11
CA THR A 150 0.95 -5.15 -9.21
C THR A 150 1.65 -6.18 -8.34
N LEU A 151 0.91 -6.85 -7.46
CA LEU A 151 1.34 -8.03 -6.72
C LEU A 151 0.84 -9.28 -7.45
N ALA A 152 1.72 -10.25 -7.67
CA ALA A 152 1.38 -11.56 -8.17
C ALA A 152 1.46 -12.59 -7.03
N ILE A 153 0.34 -13.26 -6.76
CA ILE A 153 0.26 -14.32 -5.75
C ILE A 153 0.03 -15.65 -6.45
N ASN A 154 0.94 -16.60 -6.21
CA ASN A 154 0.81 -17.96 -6.72
C ASN A 154 0.07 -18.88 -5.75
N ILE A 155 -0.46 -19.98 -6.28
CA ILE A 155 -1.06 -21.07 -5.47
C ILE A 155 -0.08 -21.69 -4.46
N THR A 156 1.23 -21.53 -4.69
CA THR A 156 2.29 -21.95 -3.76
C THR A 156 2.46 -21.03 -2.56
N GLY A 157 1.63 -19.99 -2.45
CA GLY A 157 1.75 -18.95 -1.41
C GLY A 157 2.96 -18.02 -1.60
N SER A 158 3.60 -18.05 -2.78
CA SER A 158 4.65 -17.08 -3.10
C SER A 158 4.04 -15.75 -3.55
N ILE A 159 4.51 -14.66 -2.95
CA ILE A 159 4.07 -13.29 -3.20
C ILE A 159 5.22 -12.58 -3.89
N ARG A 160 5.01 -12.07 -5.11
CA ARG A 160 6.02 -11.30 -5.84
C ARG A 160 5.46 -9.96 -6.24
N ARG A 161 6.26 -8.91 -6.08
CA ARG A 161 6.00 -7.63 -6.71
C ARG A 161 6.33 -7.74 -8.19
N LYS A 162 5.38 -7.41 -9.05
CA LYS A 162 5.59 -7.18 -10.47
C LYS A 162 5.70 -5.67 -10.63
N ASP A 163 6.93 -5.19 -10.54
CA ASP A 163 7.23 -3.81 -10.90
C ASP A 163 6.87 -3.67 -12.38
N LEU A 164 6.08 -2.67 -12.76
CA LEU A 164 5.87 -2.32 -14.16
C LEU A 164 7.26 -2.08 -14.76
N GLU A 165 7.70 -2.97 -15.64
CA GLU A 165 8.84 -2.70 -16.51
C GLU A 165 8.48 -1.46 -17.33
N LEU A 166 9.20 -0.37 -17.06
CA LEU A 166 9.27 0.83 -17.90
C LEU A 166 9.77 0.46 -19.31
#